data_AF-A0A377LXT6-F1
#
_entry.id   AF-A0A377LXT6-F1
#
_cell.length_a   1.000
_cell.length_b   1.000
_cell.length_c   1.000
_cell.angle_alpha   90.00
_cell.angle_beta   90.00
_cell.angle_gamma   90.00
#
_symmetry.space_group_name_H-M   'P 1'
#
loop_
_entity.id
_entity.type
_entity.pdbx_description
1 polymer ?
#
loop_
_entity_poly.entity_id
_entity_poly.type
_entity_poly.pdbx_seq_one_letter_code
_entity_poly.pdbx_strand_id
1 'polypeptide(L)'
;MLHEQKMTSDGITTESLLAIYRAMYHRFEVLREKPWAHLMPSRSVTALTRLQNGQRLTLQHHLDGGREQLESDVVIFATGYRAAQPAFLAPLSHRLHLDADEAFHINNDFTLEWDGPQSNRLFAVNAGMHRLGIAEPQLSLMAWRAARILNRAHDDEPFELATTPGVIHWRSTTSTDNSQVFKSLAQTTEY
;
A
#
# COMPACT_ATOMS: atom_id res chain seq x y z
N MET A 1 -1.05 6.05 17.80
CA MET A 1 0.31 5.48 17.66
C MET A 1 0.44 4.56 16.44
N LEU A 2 -0.15 3.35 16.37
CA LEU A 2 -0.03 2.47 15.18
C LEU A 2 -0.86 2.91 13.96
N HIS A 3 -1.99 3.60 14.17
CA HIS A 3 -2.83 4.14 13.10
C HIS A 3 -2.27 5.42 12.42
N GLU A 4 -1.16 5.97 12.96
CA GLU A 4 -0.52 7.20 12.45
C GLU A 4 0.79 6.90 11.70
N GLN A 5 1.29 5.67 11.78
CA GLN A 5 2.40 5.24 10.94
C GLN A 5 1.86 4.96 9.53
N LYS A 6 1.78 6.01 8.72
CA LYS A 6 1.75 5.87 7.27
C LYS A 6 2.94 5.02 6.87
N MET A 7 2.68 3.94 6.15
CA MET A 7 3.70 3.01 5.71
C MET A 7 4.79 3.77 4.95
N THR A 8 6.02 3.26 4.91
CA THR A 8 7.10 3.84 4.10
C THR A 8 6.73 3.94 2.61
N SER A 9 5.74 3.17 2.15
CA SER A 9 5.15 3.28 0.81
C SER A 9 4.44 4.60 0.53
N ASP A 10 3.97 5.31 1.56
CA ASP A 10 3.26 6.59 1.43
C ASP A 10 4.21 7.80 1.46
N GLY A 11 5.51 7.54 1.38
CA GLY A 11 6.55 8.55 1.37
C GLY A 11 6.62 9.31 0.04
N ILE A 12 7.20 10.50 0.10
CA ILE A 12 7.57 11.27 -1.10
C ILE A 12 8.95 10.80 -1.53
N THR A 13 9.16 10.59 -2.84
CA THR A 13 10.49 10.19 -3.33
C THR A 13 11.53 11.26 -3.05
N THR A 14 12.77 10.84 -2.77
CA THR A 14 13.89 11.74 -2.50
C THR A 14 14.11 12.72 -3.66
N GLU A 15 13.98 12.25 -4.89
CA GLU A 15 14.12 13.05 -6.11
C GLU A 15 13.06 14.16 -6.16
N SER A 16 11.81 13.86 -5.79
CA SER A 16 10.72 14.84 -5.77
C SER A 16 10.92 15.87 -4.65
N LEU A 17 11.32 15.44 -3.45
CA LEU A 17 11.65 16.36 -2.36
C LEU A 17 12.79 17.30 -2.74
N LEU A 18 13.84 16.75 -3.37
CA LEU A 18 14.97 17.54 -3.84
C LEU A 18 14.57 18.54 -4.94
N ALA A 19 13.67 18.14 -5.84
CA ALA A 19 13.13 19.04 -6.86
C ALA A 19 12.33 20.20 -6.25
N ILE A 20 11.46 19.92 -5.28
CA ILE A 20 10.69 20.96 -4.56
C ILE A 20 11.64 21.91 -3.82
N TYR A 21 12.60 21.37 -3.08
CA TYR A 21 13.59 22.17 -2.35
C TYR A 21 14.37 23.10 -3.30
N ARG A 22 14.90 22.56 -4.41
CA ARG A 22 15.64 23.34 -5.41
C ARG A 22 14.79 24.47 -6.00
N ALA A 23 13.52 24.19 -6.30
CA ALA A 23 12.59 25.18 -6.83
C ALA A 23 12.32 26.32 -5.83
N MET A 24 12.06 25.98 -4.56
CA MET A 24 11.87 26.98 -3.49
C MET A 24 13.14 27.81 -3.26
N TYR A 25 14.30 27.15 -3.17
CA TYR A 25 15.60 27.82 -2.97
C TYR A 25 15.91 28.80 -4.11
N HIS A 26 15.72 28.36 -5.36
CA HIS A 26 15.95 29.24 -6.51
C HIS A 26 15.06 30.48 -6.47
N ARG A 27 13.76 30.34 -6.19
CA ARG A 27 12.84 31.50 -6.14
C ARG A 27 13.13 32.43 -4.96
N PHE A 28 13.26 31.89 -3.77
CA PHE A 28 13.31 32.73 -2.56
C PHE A 28 14.71 33.21 -2.23
N GLU A 29 15.75 32.39 -2.44
CA GLU A 29 17.12 32.75 -2.07
C GLU A 29 17.93 33.32 -3.24
N VAL A 30 17.81 32.74 -4.44
CA VAL A 30 18.56 33.21 -5.61
C VAL A 30 17.89 34.43 -6.23
N LEU A 31 16.59 34.35 -6.53
CA LEU A 31 15.84 35.47 -7.12
C LEU A 31 15.36 36.50 -6.09
N ARG A 32 15.52 36.21 -4.79
CA ARG A 32 15.08 37.09 -3.68
C ARG A 32 13.60 37.45 -3.73
N GLU A 33 12.76 36.55 -4.27
CA GLU A 33 11.31 36.72 -4.21
C GLU A 33 10.80 36.68 -2.76
N LYS A 34 9.78 37.49 -2.45
CA LYS A 34 9.07 37.36 -1.17
C LYS A 34 8.39 35.98 -1.11
N PRO A 35 8.58 35.19 -0.04
CA PRO A 35 7.94 33.88 0.08
C PRO A 35 6.41 33.97 -0.05
N TRP A 36 5.88 33.25 -1.03
CA TRP A 36 4.43 33.15 -1.31
C TRP A 36 3.90 31.72 -1.13
N ALA A 37 4.78 30.76 -0.78
CA ALA A 37 4.43 29.38 -0.51
C ALA A 37 4.72 29.03 0.96
N HIS A 38 3.82 28.24 1.56
CA HIS A 38 3.91 27.85 2.96
C HIS A 38 3.76 26.35 3.11
N LEU A 39 4.63 25.74 3.90
CA LEU A 39 4.50 24.35 4.35
C LEU A 39 3.97 24.37 5.78
N MET A 40 2.80 23.74 5.98
CA MET A 40 2.08 23.79 7.24
C MET A 40 1.95 22.37 7.82
N PRO A 41 3.02 21.79 8.39
CA PRO A 41 2.98 20.44 8.95
C PRO A 41 2.13 20.38 10.23
N SER A 42 1.85 19.17 10.69
CA SER A 42 1.13 18.90 11.95
C SER A 42 -0.26 19.53 12.03
N ARG A 43 -0.99 19.54 10.92
CA ARG A 43 -2.34 20.10 10.81
C ARG A 43 -3.29 19.14 10.15
N SER A 44 -4.52 19.10 10.65
CA SER A 44 -5.65 18.44 9.98
C SER A 44 -6.68 19.48 9.57
N VAL A 45 -7.19 19.36 8.35
CA VAL A 45 -8.41 20.08 7.94
C VAL A 45 -9.61 19.39 8.57
N THR A 46 -10.38 20.10 9.39
CA THR A 46 -11.55 19.57 10.13
C THR A 46 -12.88 20.02 9.54
N ALA A 47 -12.90 21.11 8.78
CA ALA A 47 -14.07 21.56 8.05
C ALA A 47 -13.69 22.32 6.78
N LEU A 48 -14.59 22.29 5.80
CA LEU A 48 -14.53 23.07 4.57
C LEU A 48 -15.86 23.80 4.39
N THR A 49 -15.81 25.13 4.32
CA THR A 49 -16.99 25.97 4.08
C THR A 49 -16.85 26.70 2.76
N ARG A 50 -17.88 26.65 1.91
CA ARG A 50 -17.89 27.39 0.64
C ARG A 50 -18.21 28.87 0.90
N LEU A 51 -17.40 29.77 0.34
CA LEU A 51 -17.62 31.21 0.35
C LEU A 51 -18.13 31.67 -1.03
N GLN A 52 -18.48 32.96 -1.16
CA GLN A 52 -18.86 33.53 -2.46
C GLN A 52 -17.73 33.39 -3.50
N ASN A 53 -16.48 33.70 -3.09
CA ASN A 53 -15.30 33.69 -3.95
C ASN A 53 -14.21 32.76 -3.39
N GLY A 54 -14.53 31.47 -3.20
CA GLY A 54 -13.54 30.47 -2.76
C GLY A 54 -14.06 29.53 -1.67
N GLN A 55 -13.13 29.01 -0.88
CA GLN A 55 -13.40 28.12 0.24
C GLN A 55 -12.61 28.55 1.47
N ARG A 56 -13.19 28.29 2.63
CA ARG A 56 -12.57 28.46 3.94
C ARG A 56 -12.36 27.10 4.58
N LEU A 57 -11.11 26.82 4.93
CA LEU A 57 -10.68 25.62 5.65
C LEU A 57 -10.55 25.95 7.13
N THR A 58 -11.11 25.08 7.98
CA THR A 58 -10.79 25.08 9.41
C THR A 58 -9.71 24.04 9.67
N LEU A 59 -8.64 24.45 10.32
CA LEU A 59 -7.47 23.64 10.60
C LEU A 59 -7.32 23.45 12.10
N GLN A 60 -6.96 22.23 12.52
CA GLN A 60 -6.55 21.91 13.87
C GLN A 60 -5.04 21.65 13.88
N HIS A 61 -4.29 22.41 14.67
CA HIS A 61 -2.86 22.20 14.88
C HIS A 61 -2.64 21.23 16.05
N HIS A 62 -1.82 20.20 15.82
CA HIS A 62 -1.72 19.07 16.76
C HIS A 62 -0.62 19.23 17.82
N LEU A 63 0.31 20.17 17.65
CA LEU A 63 1.39 20.37 18.63
C LEU A 63 0.99 21.27 19.80
N ASP A 64 0.09 22.23 19.57
CA ASP A 64 -0.33 23.24 20.55
C ASP A 64 -1.86 23.29 20.73
N GLY A 65 -2.62 22.48 20.00
CA GLY A 65 -4.07 22.47 20.05
C GLY A 65 -4.74 23.69 19.39
N GLY A 66 -3.98 24.53 18.68
CA GLY A 66 -4.47 25.73 18.02
C GLY A 66 -5.50 25.45 16.92
N ARG A 67 -6.39 26.42 16.69
CA ARG A 67 -7.34 26.41 15.58
C ARG A 67 -7.06 27.57 14.65
N GLU A 68 -6.92 27.27 13.37
CA GLU A 68 -6.59 28.24 12.33
C GLU A 68 -7.69 28.24 11.25
N GLN A 69 -7.83 29.35 10.54
CA GLN A 69 -8.66 29.42 9.33
C GLN A 69 -7.78 29.83 8.15
N LEU A 70 -7.98 29.14 7.02
CA LEU A 70 -7.30 29.43 5.77
C LEU A 70 -8.33 29.62 4.67
N GLU A 71 -8.20 30.68 3.89
CA GLU A 71 -9.02 30.90 2.70
C GLU A 71 -8.23 30.58 1.44
N SER A 72 -8.90 29.99 0.46
CA SER A 72 -8.31 29.63 -0.82
C SER A 72 -9.36 29.63 -1.92
N ASP A 73 -8.96 30.00 -3.13
CA ASP A 73 -9.83 29.89 -4.31
C ASP A 73 -10.05 28.42 -4.73
N VAL A 74 -9.02 27.58 -4.53
CA VAL A 74 -8.98 26.18 -4.97
C VAL A 74 -8.32 25.29 -3.93
N VAL A 75 -8.97 24.18 -3.58
CA VAL A 75 -8.44 23.13 -2.70
C VAL A 75 -8.21 21.84 -3.49
N ILE A 76 -6.99 21.29 -3.40
CA ILE A 76 -6.63 19.99 -4.00
C ILE A 76 -6.50 18.95 -2.89
N PHE A 77 -7.39 17.95 -2.89
CA PHE A 77 -7.35 16.84 -1.94
C PHE A 77 -6.42 15.72 -2.43
N ALA A 78 -5.15 15.81 -2.07
CA ALA A 78 -4.16 14.74 -2.29
C ALA A 78 -4.15 13.73 -1.11
N THR A 79 -5.32 13.26 -0.70
CA THR A 79 -5.51 12.44 0.52
C THR A 79 -5.34 10.93 0.32
N GLY A 80 -4.92 10.50 -0.87
CA GLY A 80 -4.81 9.08 -1.23
C GLY A 80 -6.15 8.43 -1.56
N TYR A 81 -6.18 7.09 -1.49
CA TYR A 81 -7.34 6.26 -1.82
C TYR A 81 -7.78 5.44 -0.61
N ARG A 82 -9.07 5.09 -0.57
CA ARG A 82 -9.61 4.13 0.39
C ARG A 82 -10.18 2.93 -0.36
N ALA A 83 -9.94 1.73 0.15
CA ALA A 83 -10.63 0.55 -0.34
C ALA A 83 -12.15 0.72 -0.16
N ALA A 84 -12.91 0.27 -1.15
CA ALA A 84 -14.36 0.28 -1.12
C ALA A 84 -14.86 -1.04 -1.69
N GLN A 85 -15.89 -1.62 -1.07
CA GLN A 85 -16.53 -2.81 -1.59
C GLN A 85 -17.25 -2.46 -2.90
N PRO A 86 -16.94 -3.16 -4.01
CA PRO A 86 -17.61 -2.89 -5.28
C PRO A 86 -19.11 -3.19 -5.21
N ALA A 87 -19.93 -2.23 -5.65
CA ALA A 87 -21.39 -2.35 -5.59
C ALA A 87 -21.94 -3.58 -6.34
N PHE A 88 -21.23 -4.05 -7.38
CA PHE A 88 -21.63 -5.25 -8.13
C PHE A 88 -21.56 -6.54 -7.30
N LEU A 89 -20.84 -6.54 -6.17
CA LEU A 89 -20.79 -7.68 -5.24
C LEU A 89 -21.97 -7.70 -4.27
N ALA A 90 -22.82 -6.66 -4.23
CA ALA A 90 -23.96 -6.59 -3.31
C ALA A 90 -24.88 -7.84 -3.37
N PRO A 91 -25.20 -8.42 -4.54
CA PRO A 91 -26.00 -9.66 -4.62
C PRO A 91 -25.31 -10.88 -3.98
N LEU A 92 -23.97 -10.88 -3.91
CA LEU A 92 -23.15 -11.95 -3.35
C LEU A 92 -22.72 -11.70 -1.91
N SER A 93 -23.04 -10.53 -1.34
CA SER A 93 -22.57 -10.10 -0.01
C SER A 93 -22.84 -11.12 1.09
N HIS A 94 -24.02 -11.73 1.11
CA HIS A 94 -24.43 -12.77 2.06
C HIS A 94 -23.59 -14.07 2.00
N ARG A 95 -22.80 -14.25 0.93
CA ARG A 95 -21.91 -15.40 0.73
C ARG A 95 -20.46 -15.05 0.93
N LEU A 96 -20.09 -13.77 1.04
CA LEU A 96 -18.71 -13.34 1.18
C LEU A 96 -18.34 -13.29 2.67
N HIS A 97 -17.22 -13.90 3.04
CA HIS A 97 -16.70 -13.81 4.40
C HIS A 97 -15.88 -12.52 4.54
N LEU A 98 -16.30 -11.67 5.47
CA LEU A 98 -15.59 -10.46 5.86
C LEU A 98 -14.89 -10.66 7.21
N ASP A 99 -13.79 -9.98 7.42
CA ASP A 99 -13.11 -9.91 8.72
C ASP A 99 -13.75 -8.85 9.65
N ALA A 100 -13.13 -8.64 10.82
CA ALA A 100 -13.63 -7.71 11.83
C ALA A 100 -13.61 -6.24 11.39
N ASP A 101 -12.85 -5.89 10.36
CA ASP A 101 -12.73 -4.55 9.79
C ASP A 101 -13.60 -4.37 8.53
N GLU A 102 -14.54 -5.30 8.29
CA GLU A 102 -15.39 -5.38 7.10
C GLU A 102 -14.60 -5.56 5.78
N ALA A 103 -13.35 -5.98 5.86
CA ALA A 103 -12.52 -6.29 4.69
C ALA A 103 -12.73 -7.76 4.27
N PHE A 104 -12.47 -8.05 2.98
CA PHE A 104 -12.61 -9.42 2.49
C PHE A 104 -11.60 -10.35 3.15
N HIS A 105 -12.03 -11.54 3.53
CA HIS A 105 -11.11 -12.56 4.03
C HIS A 105 -10.39 -13.24 2.86
N ILE A 106 -9.13 -12.85 2.64
CA ILE A 106 -8.32 -13.29 1.50
C ILE A 106 -7.29 -14.34 1.93
N ASN A 107 -7.22 -15.44 1.19
CA ASN A 107 -6.23 -16.49 1.39
C ASN A 107 -4.87 -16.14 0.79
N ASN A 108 -3.85 -16.91 1.16
CA ASN A 108 -2.48 -16.69 0.65
C ASN A 108 -2.36 -16.89 -0.88
N ASP A 109 -3.28 -17.63 -1.48
CA ASP A 109 -3.41 -17.84 -2.93
C ASP A 109 -4.30 -16.76 -3.62
N PHE A 110 -4.62 -15.68 -2.90
CA PHE A 110 -5.46 -14.57 -3.35
C PHE A 110 -6.93 -14.93 -3.60
N THR A 111 -7.38 -16.11 -3.17
CA THR A 111 -8.81 -16.46 -3.20
C THR A 111 -9.57 -15.79 -2.06
N LEU A 112 -10.81 -15.36 -2.33
CA LEU A 112 -11.75 -14.96 -1.28
C LEU A 112 -12.37 -16.20 -0.64
N GLU A 113 -12.53 -16.16 0.68
CA GLU A 113 -13.43 -17.09 1.35
C GLU A 113 -14.88 -16.70 1.08
N TRP A 114 -15.63 -17.61 0.48
CA TRP A 114 -17.04 -17.38 0.14
C TRP A 114 -17.83 -18.69 0.08
N ASP A 115 -19.12 -18.62 0.39
CA ASP A 115 -20.09 -19.72 0.31
C ASP A 115 -20.67 -19.84 -1.12
N GLY A 116 -19.81 -20.30 -2.03
CA GLY A 116 -20.14 -20.50 -3.44
C GLY A 116 -19.91 -21.93 -3.92
N PRO A 117 -20.24 -22.23 -5.19
CA PRO A 117 -19.93 -23.53 -5.78
C PRO A 117 -18.43 -23.83 -5.70
N GLN A 118 -18.06 -25.05 -5.31
CA GLN A 118 -16.66 -25.44 -5.14
C GLN A 118 -15.83 -25.36 -6.43
N SER A 119 -16.48 -25.43 -7.60
CA SER A 119 -15.85 -25.25 -8.91
C SER A 119 -15.45 -23.80 -9.20
N ASN A 120 -15.97 -22.85 -8.43
CA ASN A 120 -15.82 -21.43 -8.71
C ASN A 120 -14.97 -20.77 -7.62
N ARG A 121 -14.05 -19.92 -8.06
CA ARG A 121 -13.17 -19.16 -7.17
C ARG A 121 -13.36 -17.69 -7.46
N LEU A 122 -13.41 -16.89 -6.40
CA LEU A 122 -13.28 -15.44 -6.50
C LEU A 122 -11.86 -15.08 -6.11
N PHE A 123 -11.20 -14.28 -6.94
CA PHE A 123 -9.86 -13.77 -6.67
C PHE A 123 -9.95 -12.28 -6.41
N ALA A 124 -9.16 -11.80 -5.46
CA ALA A 124 -9.07 -10.39 -5.16
C ALA A 124 -7.61 -9.95 -5.08
N VAL A 125 -7.33 -8.80 -5.68
CA VAL A 125 -6.01 -8.17 -5.74
C VAL A 125 -6.15 -6.72 -5.32
N ASN A 126 -5.11 -6.19 -4.67
CA ASN A 126 -5.11 -4.91 -3.98
C ASN A 126 -6.24 -4.76 -2.93
N ALA A 127 -6.68 -5.89 -2.34
CA ALA A 127 -7.75 -5.99 -1.36
C ALA A 127 -7.33 -6.67 -0.05
N GLY A 128 -6.10 -7.19 0.02
CA GLY A 128 -5.58 -8.00 1.12
C GLY A 128 -4.50 -7.33 1.95
N MET A 129 -4.27 -6.02 1.81
CA MET A 129 -3.17 -5.31 2.45
C MET A 129 -3.06 -5.57 3.97
N HIS A 130 -4.18 -5.70 4.68
CA HIS A 130 -4.19 -5.98 6.13
C HIS A 130 -3.67 -7.38 6.49
N ARG A 131 -3.73 -8.34 5.57
CA ARG A 131 -3.40 -9.75 5.80
C ARG A 131 -2.14 -10.22 5.07
N LEU A 132 -1.97 -9.78 3.83
CA LEU A 132 -0.83 -10.11 2.96
C LEU A 132 0.30 -9.06 3.05
N GLY A 133 0.04 -7.96 3.76
CA GLY A 133 1.04 -6.93 4.06
C GLY A 133 1.50 -6.15 2.83
N ILE A 134 2.74 -5.70 2.87
CA ILE A 134 3.34 -4.82 1.84
C ILE A 134 3.43 -5.47 0.46
N ALA A 135 3.37 -6.81 0.39
CA ALA A 135 3.41 -7.54 -0.87
C ALA A 135 2.21 -7.27 -1.80
N GLU A 136 1.15 -6.69 -1.23
CA GLU A 136 -0.15 -6.56 -1.85
C GLU A 136 -0.24 -5.33 -2.78
N PRO A 137 0.06 -4.09 -2.35
CA PRO A 137 0.04 -2.94 -3.26
C PRO A 137 1.27 -2.87 -4.19
N GLN A 138 2.33 -3.64 -3.93
CA GLN A 138 3.63 -3.41 -4.55
C GLN A 138 3.71 -3.95 -5.99
N LEU A 139 4.01 -3.06 -6.96
CA LEU A 139 4.07 -3.42 -8.38
C LEU A 139 5.15 -4.46 -8.70
N SER A 140 6.28 -4.43 -7.98
CA SER A 140 7.40 -5.38 -8.19
C SER A 140 7.02 -6.83 -7.91
N LEU A 141 5.92 -7.09 -7.21
CA LEU A 141 5.42 -8.43 -6.89
C LEU A 141 4.21 -8.84 -7.74
N MET A 142 3.81 -8.02 -8.72
CA MET A 142 2.65 -8.31 -9.56
C MET A 142 2.81 -9.59 -10.37
N ALA A 143 3.98 -9.84 -10.96
CA ALA A 143 4.22 -11.05 -11.75
C ALA A 143 4.12 -12.32 -10.89
N TRP A 144 4.74 -12.30 -9.70
CA TRP A 144 4.64 -13.39 -8.73
C TRP A 144 3.20 -13.63 -8.28
N ARG A 145 2.45 -12.57 -7.97
CA ARG A 145 1.04 -12.65 -7.61
C ARG A 145 0.19 -13.23 -8.74
N ALA A 146 0.40 -12.78 -9.97
CA ALA A 146 -0.31 -13.27 -11.14
C ALA A 146 -0.03 -14.76 -11.36
N ALA A 147 1.23 -15.18 -11.27
CA ALA A 147 1.62 -16.58 -11.33
C ALA A 147 0.94 -17.42 -10.23
N ARG A 148 0.87 -16.91 -8.99
CA ARG A 148 0.17 -17.60 -7.89
C ARG A 148 -1.33 -17.75 -8.11
N ILE A 149 -1.99 -16.72 -8.65
CA ILE A 149 -3.41 -16.78 -9.02
C ILE A 149 -3.63 -17.80 -10.15
N LEU A 150 -2.79 -17.77 -11.18
CA LEU A 150 -2.90 -18.67 -12.32
C LEU A 150 -2.66 -20.12 -11.93
N ASN A 151 -1.65 -20.39 -11.10
CA ASN A 151 -1.43 -21.72 -10.53
C ASN A 151 -2.63 -22.20 -9.72
N ARG A 152 -3.37 -21.29 -9.07
CA ARG A 152 -4.56 -21.66 -8.33
C ARG A 152 -5.80 -21.86 -9.21
N ALA A 153 -5.86 -21.16 -10.34
CA ALA A 153 -6.96 -21.21 -11.28
C ALA A 153 -6.84 -22.37 -12.28
N HIS A 154 -5.64 -22.91 -12.49
CA HIS A 154 -5.36 -24.05 -13.35
C HIS A 154 -4.94 -25.27 -12.55
N ASP A 155 -5.35 -26.46 -12.98
CA ASP A 155 -5.01 -27.72 -12.31
C ASP A 155 -3.52 -28.07 -12.42
N ASP A 156 -2.83 -27.59 -13.47
CA ASP A 156 -1.46 -27.98 -13.81
C ASP A 156 -0.37 -27.05 -13.24
N GLU A 157 -0.71 -26.04 -12.43
CA GLU A 157 0.22 -25.08 -11.81
C GLU A 157 1.37 -24.58 -12.74
N PRO A 158 1.05 -23.85 -13.83
CA PRO A 158 1.97 -23.64 -14.96
C PRO A 158 3.21 -22.78 -14.66
N PHE A 159 3.28 -22.10 -13.51
CA PHE A 159 4.40 -21.23 -13.16
C PHE A 159 5.19 -21.77 -11.97
N GLU A 160 6.51 -21.82 -12.10
CA GLU A 160 7.38 -22.16 -10.98
C GLU A 160 7.51 -20.98 -9.99
N LEU A 161 7.15 -21.21 -8.73
CA LEU A 161 7.19 -20.20 -7.65
C LEU A 161 8.25 -20.49 -6.58
N ALA A 162 9.10 -21.49 -6.82
CA ALA A 162 10.16 -21.85 -5.88
C ALA A 162 11.13 -20.68 -5.71
N THR A 163 11.43 -20.32 -4.46
CA THR A 163 12.41 -19.28 -4.16
C THR A 163 13.80 -19.89 -4.10
N THR A 164 14.79 -19.24 -4.72
CA THR A 164 16.19 -19.56 -4.49
C THR A 164 16.51 -19.45 -2.98
N PRO A 165 17.26 -20.39 -2.39
CA PRO A 165 17.64 -20.33 -0.99
C PRO A 165 18.28 -18.98 -0.65
N GLY A 166 17.63 -18.23 0.24
CA GLY A 166 18.12 -16.94 0.69
C GLY A 166 19.15 -17.10 1.81
N VAL A 167 20.07 -16.13 1.92
CA VAL A 167 21.01 -16.04 3.05
C VAL A 167 20.33 -15.64 4.36
N ILE A 168 19.11 -15.12 4.30
CA ILE A 168 18.34 -14.68 5.47
C ILE A 168 17.35 -15.77 5.87
N HIS A 169 17.54 -16.30 7.08
CA HIS A 169 16.64 -17.27 7.69
C HIS A 169 15.71 -16.56 8.68
N TRP A 170 14.49 -16.26 8.24
CA TRP A 170 13.48 -15.57 9.06
C TRP A 170 12.86 -16.45 10.16
N ARG A 171 12.98 -17.78 10.05
CA ARG A 171 12.38 -18.74 10.98
C ARG A 171 13.42 -19.75 11.43
N SER A 172 13.33 -20.19 12.69
CA SER A 172 14.08 -21.35 13.17
C SER A 172 13.60 -22.60 12.44
N THR A 173 14.53 -23.36 11.89
CA THR A 173 14.24 -24.68 11.31
C THR A 173 14.35 -25.74 12.40
N THR A 174 13.23 -26.29 12.84
CA THR A 174 13.19 -27.54 13.61
C THR A 174 13.38 -28.73 12.67
N SER A 175 14.55 -28.81 12.03
CA SER A 175 15.01 -30.02 11.35
C SER A 175 15.99 -30.73 12.27
N THR A 176 15.66 -31.94 12.71
CA THR A 176 16.58 -32.84 13.43
C THR A 176 17.59 -33.50 12.49
N ASP A 177 17.59 -33.15 11.20
CA ASP A 177 18.56 -33.66 10.23
C ASP A 177 19.45 -32.51 9.75
N ASN A 178 20.60 -32.38 10.42
CA ASN A 178 21.62 -31.37 10.17
C ASN A 178 22.56 -31.76 9.00
N SER A 179 22.22 -32.80 8.23
CA SER A 179 23.16 -33.45 7.30
C SER A 179 23.15 -32.93 5.85
N GLN A 180 22.34 -31.91 5.51
CA GLN A 180 22.21 -31.45 4.12
C GLN A 180 22.55 -29.97 3.86
N VAL A 181 22.94 -29.18 4.86
CA VAL A 181 23.20 -27.74 4.64
C VAL A 181 24.46 -27.49 3.78
N PHE A 182 25.35 -28.47 3.63
CA PHE A 182 26.50 -28.39 2.73
C PHE A 182 26.67 -29.68 1.90
N LYS A 183 25.84 -29.86 0.86
CA LYS A 183 26.21 -30.75 -0.26
C LYS A 183 26.46 -29.93 -1.53
N SER A 184 27.74 -29.60 -1.68
CA SER A 184 28.54 -29.54 -2.91
C SER A 184 27.98 -28.78 -4.13
N LEU A 185 28.51 -27.57 -4.32
CA LEU A 185 28.64 -26.86 -5.60
C LEU A 185 29.57 -27.59 -6.59
N ALA A 186 29.32 -28.86 -6.88
CA ALA A 186 30.10 -29.62 -7.86
C ALA A 186 29.21 -30.05 -9.02
N GLN A 187 28.77 -29.09 -9.83
CA GLN A 187 28.49 -29.26 -11.26
C GLN A 187 27.97 -27.93 -11.84
N THR A 188 28.86 -26.95 -11.99
CA THR A 188 28.67 -25.92 -13.01
C THR A 188 30.03 -25.59 -13.60
N THR A 189 30.60 -26.58 -14.27
CA THR A 189 31.55 -26.36 -15.35
C THR A 189 30.83 -26.80 -16.61
N GLU A 190 30.43 -25.84 -17.45
CA GLU A 190 30.73 -25.80 -18.90
C GLU A 190 29.83 -24.76 -19.59
N TYR A 191 30.53 -23.74 -20.12
CA TYR A 191 30.24 -22.74 -21.16
C TYR A 191 28.91 -21.99 -21.20
#